data_AF-A0A249NTH0-F1
#
_entry.id   AF-A0A249NTH0-F1
#
_cell.length_a   1.000
_cell.length_b   1.000
_cell.length_c   1.000
_cell.angle_alpha   90.00
_cell.angle_beta   90.00
_cell.angle_gamma   90.00
#
_symmetry.space_group_name_H-M   'P 1'
#
loop_
_entity.id
_entity.type
_entity.pdbx_description
1 polymer ?
#
loop_
_entity_poly.entity_id
_entity_poly.type
_entity_poly.pdbx_seq_one_letter_code
_entity_poly.pdbx_strand_id
1 'polypeptide(L)'
;MSIPVIRSNLHDHVEELFSADLLRSSDAENQRALKTFLSCTYSSLASLTWHLGADGHVFQREAVPAAEIADEAYFERNLEDQFSAGRDDQPQKSHGTHNHRQQFGGSL
;
A
#
# COMPACT_ATOMS: atom_id res chain seq x y z
N MET A 1 -18.16 -23.98 -0.33
CA MET A 1 -19.04 -23.06 0.45
C MET A 1 -20.43 -23.09 -0.14
N SER A 2 -21.47 -22.67 0.59
CA SER A 2 -22.84 -22.51 0.07
C SER A 2 -23.14 -21.04 -0.24
N ILE A 3 -24.15 -20.75 -1.06
CA ILE A 3 -24.55 -19.36 -1.41
C ILE A 3 -24.83 -18.49 -0.17
N PRO A 4 -25.55 -18.95 0.88
CA PRO A 4 -25.76 -18.14 2.08
C PRO A 4 -24.46 -17.79 2.81
N VAL A 5 -23.52 -18.74 2.87
CA VAL A 5 -22.19 -18.50 3.48
C VAL A 5 -21.40 -17.49 2.66
N ILE A 6 -21.42 -17.60 1.33
CA ILE A 6 -20.73 -16.66 0.45
C ILE A 6 -21.30 -15.24 0.62
N ARG A 7 -22.63 -15.11 0.73
CA ARG A 7 -23.28 -13.82 1.01
C ARG A 7 -22.84 -13.22 2.34
N SER A 8 -22.81 -14.04 3.41
CA SER A 8 -22.31 -13.60 4.72
C SER A 8 -20.87 -13.11 4.60
N ASN A 9 -19.98 -13.93 4.03
CA ASN A 9 -18.56 -13.60 3.89
C ASN A 9 -18.37 -12.28 3.11
N LEU A 10 -19.09 -12.06 2.01
CA LEU A 10 -18.99 -10.82 1.25
C LEU A 10 -19.43 -9.60 2.07
N HIS A 11 -20.44 -9.75 2.93
CA HIS A 11 -20.85 -8.69 3.84
C HIS A 11 -19.81 -8.48 4.94
N ASP A 12 -19.33 -9.56 5.54
CA ASP A 12 -18.34 -9.55 6.62
C ASP A 12 -17.03 -8.90 6.16
N HIS A 13 -16.57 -9.13 4.91
CA HIS A 13 -15.39 -8.46 4.37
C HIS A 13 -15.55 -6.93 4.29
N VAL A 14 -16.75 -6.45 3.95
CA VAL A 14 -17.05 -5.01 3.91
C VAL A 14 -17.04 -4.46 5.32
N GLU A 15 -17.75 -5.10 6.25
CA GLU A 15 -17.77 -4.70 7.66
C GLU A 15 -16.36 -4.70 8.28
N GLU A 16 -15.52 -5.69 7.95
CA GLU A 16 -14.12 -5.74 8.39
C GLU A 16 -13.33 -4.52 7.89
N LEU A 17 -13.46 -4.16 6.60
CA LEU A 17 -12.78 -3.01 6.03
C LEU A 17 -13.21 -1.68 6.67
N PHE A 18 -14.50 -1.53 7.01
CA PHE A 18 -15.04 -0.31 7.62
C PHE A 18 -14.93 -0.26 9.14
N SER A 19 -14.72 -1.41 9.79
CA SER A 19 -14.43 -1.48 11.23
C SER A 19 -12.98 -1.13 11.54
N ALA A 20 -12.07 -1.27 10.57
CA ALA A 20 -10.78 -0.60 10.62
C ALA A 20 -11.02 0.91 10.64
N ASP A 21 -10.50 1.60 11.66
CA ASP A 21 -10.54 3.07 11.72
C ASP A 21 -9.54 3.63 10.71
N LEU A 22 -9.87 3.55 9.42
CA LEU A 22 -8.97 3.87 8.31
C LEU A 22 -8.48 5.33 8.35
N LEU A 23 -9.23 6.21 9.01
CA LEU A 23 -8.87 7.62 9.18
C LEU A 23 -7.80 7.84 10.27
N ARG A 24 -7.65 6.89 11.20
CA ARG A 24 -6.66 6.97 12.30
C ARG A 24 -5.55 5.95 12.19
N SER A 25 -5.68 5.00 11.27
CA SER A 25 -4.70 3.96 11.00
C SER A 25 -3.58 4.50 10.11
N SER A 26 -2.39 3.91 10.22
CA SER A 26 -1.25 4.24 9.36
C SER A 26 -1.50 3.82 7.92
N ASP A 27 -0.76 4.42 6.98
CA ASP A 27 -0.90 4.09 5.56
C ASP A 27 -0.56 2.63 5.25
N ALA A 28 0.41 2.06 5.96
CA ALA A 28 0.74 0.64 5.88
C ALA A 28 -0.41 -0.26 6.36
N GLU A 29 -1.11 0.13 7.44
CA GLU A 29 -2.28 -0.60 7.94
C GLU A 29 -3.46 -0.51 6.96
N ASN A 30 -3.70 0.69 6.42
CA ASN A 30 -4.74 0.93 5.41
C ASN A 30 -4.48 0.15 4.12
N GLN A 31 -3.24 0.16 3.63
CA GLN A 31 -2.80 -0.62 2.48
C GLN A 31 -3.02 -2.12 2.73
N ARG A 32 -2.60 -2.63 3.89
CA ARG A 32 -2.78 -4.05 4.25
C ARG A 32 -4.25 -4.43 4.36
N ALA A 33 -5.08 -3.59 4.96
CA ALA A 33 -6.52 -3.80 5.07
C ALA A 33 -7.16 -3.89 3.68
N LEU A 34 -6.82 -2.97 2.77
CA LEU A 34 -7.34 -2.97 1.41
C LEU A 34 -6.90 -4.21 0.61
N LYS A 35 -5.62 -4.63 0.73
CA LYS A 35 -5.13 -5.87 0.09
C LYS A 35 -5.89 -7.10 0.56
N THR A 36 -6.13 -7.18 1.86
CA THR A 36 -6.82 -8.29 2.49
C THR A 36 -8.28 -8.34 2.02
N PHE A 37 -8.95 -7.18 2.02
CA PHE A 37 -10.32 -7.03 1.51
C PHE A 37 -10.44 -7.52 0.05
N LEU A 38 -9.55 -7.08 -0.84
CA LEU A 38 -9.59 -7.46 -2.25
C LEU A 38 -9.37 -8.97 -2.43
N SER A 39 -8.35 -9.53 -1.78
CA SER A 39 -8.03 -10.96 -1.86
C SER A 39 -9.20 -11.83 -1.36
N CYS A 40 -9.76 -11.50 -0.20
CA CYS A 40 -10.89 -12.21 0.40
C CYS A 40 -12.16 -12.09 -0.46
N THR A 41 -12.44 -10.89 -0.99
CA THR A 41 -13.60 -10.65 -1.87
C THR A 41 -13.50 -11.45 -3.16
N TYR A 42 -12.34 -11.47 -3.83
CA TYR A 42 -12.16 -12.26 -5.06
C TYR A 42 -12.28 -13.77 -4.81
N SER A 43 -11.83 -14.27 -3.65
CA SER A 43 -12.02 -15.67 -3.26
C SER A 43 -13.51 -16.04 -3.08
N SER A 44 -14.27 -15.16 -2.41
CA SER A 44 -15.73 -15.32 -2.28
C SER A 44 -16.46 -15.21 -3.62
N LEU A 45 -16.04 -14.27 -4.48
CA LEU A 45 -16.58 -14.12 -5.84
C LEU A 45 -16.29 -15.33 -6.71
N ALA A 46 -15.08 -15.88 -6.66
CA ALA A 46 -14.73 -17.13 -7.32
C ALA A 46 -15.72 -18.23 -6.89
N SER A 47 -15.86 -18.45 -5.57
CA SER A 47 -16.81 -19.42 -5.04
C SER A 47 -18.26 -19.19 -5.53
N LEU A 48 -18.70 -17.92 -5.64
CA LEU A 48 -20.00 -17.59 -6.21
C LEU A 48 -20.09 -17.93 -7.70
N THR A 49 -19.03 -17.67 -8.47
CA THR A 49 -18.99 -17.93 -9.91
C THR A 49 -19.18 -19.42 -10.20
N TRP A 50 -18.53 -20.28 -9.40
CA TRP A 50 -18.72 -21.73 -9.44
C TRP A 50 -20.18 -22.13 -9.19
N HIS A 51 -20.86 -21.51 -8.20
CA HIS A 51 -22.28 -21.76 -7.93
C HIS A 51 -23.21 -21.31 -9.05
N LEU A 52 -22.82 -20.28 -9.80
CA LEU A 52 -23.56 -19.78 -10.94
C LEU A 52 -23.26 -20.55 -12.24
N GLY A 53 -22.44 -21.60 -12.18
CA GLY A 53 -22.12 -22.46 -13.32
C GLY A 53 -21.08 -21.86 -14.28
N ALA A 54 -20.33 -20.85 -13.84
CA ALA A 54 -19.27 -20.21 -14.60
C ALA A 54 -17.89 -20.55 -14.03
N ASP A 55 -16.84 -20.26 -14.82
CA ASP A 55 -15.47 -20.57 -14.45
C ASP A 55 -14.94 -19.59 -13.39
N GLY A 56 -14.93 -20.01 -12.12
CA GLY A 56 -14.37 -19.21 -11.04
C GLY A 56 -12.84 -19.23 -10.96
N HIS A 57 -12.12 -20.02 -11.77
CA HIS A 57 -10.66 -19.90 -11.84
C HIS A 57 -10.22 -18.55 -12.40
N VAL A 58 -11.03 -17.91 -13.24
CA VAL A 58 -10.77 -16.55 -13.71
C VAL A 58 -10.66 -15.61 -12.51
N PHE A 59 -11.69 -15.56 -11.66
CA PHE A 59 -11.69 -14.71 -10.46
C PHE A 59 -10.57 -15.08 -9.48
N GLN A 60 -10.31 -16.37 -9.29
CA GLN A 60 -9.26 -16.79 -8.39
C GLN A 60 -7.86 -16.38 -8.87
N ARG A 61 -7.62 -16.40 -10.19
CA ARG A 61 -6.35 -15.95 -10.79
C ARG A 61 -6.18 -14.44 -10.67
N GLU A 62 -7.26 -13.68 -10.89
CA GLU A 62 -7.22 -12.21 -10.80
C GLU A 62 -7.17 -11.69 -9.35
N ALA A 63 -7.33 -12.55 -8.34
CA ALA A 63 -7.29 -12.15 -6.94
C ALA A 63 -5.95 -11.50 -6.52
N VAL A 64 -4.83 -12.05 -7.00
CA VAL A 64 -3.49 -11.53 -6.69
C VAL A 64 -3.23 -10.20 -7.42
N PRO A 65 -3.41 -10.10 -8.75
CA PRO A 65 -3.33 -8.82 -9.46
C PRO A 65 -4.23 -7.74 -8.87
N ALA A 66 -5.45 -8.09 -8.46
CA ALA A 66 -6.36 -7.14 -7.83
C ALA A 66 -5.79 -6.60 -6.51
N ALA A 67 -5.18 -7.45 -5.68
CA ALA A 67 -4.54 -7.01 -4.45
C ALA A 67 -3.32 -6.12 -4.70
N GLU A 68 -2.58 -6.34 -5.79
CA GLU A 68 -1.42 -5.50 -6.18
C GLU A 68 -1.83 -4.07 -6.56
N ILE A 69 -3.07 -3.84 -7.03
CA ILE A 69 -3.59 -2.49 -7.27
C ILE A 69 -3.56 -1.65 -5.99
N ALA A 70 -3.75 -2.28 -4.82
CA ALA A 70 -3.63 -1.58 -3.55
C ALA A 70 -2.17 -1.19 -3.25
N ASP A 71 -1.17 -1.93 -3.72
CA ASP A 71 0.22 -1.51 -3.59
C ASP A 71 0.51 -0.27 -4.45
N GLU A 72 0.03 -0.28 -5.69
CA GLU A 72 0.17 0.86 -6.60
C GLU A 72 -0.54 2.12 -6.08
N ALA A 73 -1.76 1.96 -5.56
CA ALA A 73 -2.54 3.08 -5.02
C ALA A 73 -1.87 3.79 -3.83
N TYR A 74 -1.01 3.08 -3.09
CA TYR A 74 -0.25 3.63 -1.96
C TYR A 74 1.22 3.90 -2.32
N PHE A 75 1.64 3.63 -3.56
CA PHE A 75 3.04 3.71 -3.97
C PHE A 75 3.63 5.12 -3.81
N GLU A 76 2.99 6.13 -4.41
CA GLU A 76 3.44 7.53 -4.32
C GLU A 76 3.46 8.04 -2.87
N ARG A 77 2.45 7.66 -2.08
CA ARG A 77 2.34 8.04 -0.67
C ARG A 77 3.44 7.42 0.20
N ASN A 78 3.75 6.14 -0.04
CA ASN A 78 4.84 5.44 0.62
C ASN A 78 6.23 5.97 0.18
N LEU A 79 6.37 6.48 -1.04
CA LEU A 79 7.58 7.16 -1.49
C LEU A 79 7.77 8.49 -0.75
N GLU A 80 6.72 9.32 -0.68
CA GLU A 80 6.77 10.60 0.03
C GLU A 80 7.16 10.43 1.50
N ASP A 81 6.65 9.42 2.20
CA ASP A 81 7.04 9.12 3.59
C ASP A 81 8.53 8.72 3.69
N GLN A 82 9.02 7.85 2.79
CA GLN A 82 10.42 7.42 2.79
C GLN A 82 11.40 8.58 2.53
N PHE A 83 11.01 9.56 1.71
CA PHE A 83 11.84 10.73 1.40
C PHE A 83 11.64 11.90 2.39
N SER A 84 10.49 12.01 3.05
CA SER A 84 10.23 13.02 4.07
C SER A 84 10.85 12.68 5.42
N ALA A 85 10.86 11.39 5.81
CA ALA A 85 11.51 10.93 7.04
C ALA A 85 13.03 11.19 7.08
N GLY A 86 13.67 11.40 5.91
CA GLY A 86 15.08 11.76 5.82
C GLY A 86 15.40 13.23 6.12
N ARG A 87 14.40 14.10 6.31
CA ARG A 87 14.61 15.55 6.43
C ARG A 87 14.67 16.08 7.86
N ASP A 88 14.09 15.36 8.82
CA ASP A 88 13.99 15.84 10.21
C ASP A 88 15.13 15.37 11.12
N ASP A 89 15.91 14.35 10.72
CA ASP A 89 16.98 13.75 11.54
C ASP A 89 18.40 13.91 10.95
N GLN A 90 18.58 14.80 9.98
CA GLN A 90 19.92 15.35 9.73
C GLN A 90 20.07 16.62 10.56
N PRO A 91 20.90 16.62 11.63
CA PRO A 91 21.57 17.86 11.99
C PRO A 91 22.30 18.25 10.72
N GLN A 92 21.80 19.29 10.06
CA GLN A 92 22.38 19.88 8.87
C GLN A 92 23.80 20.29 9.29
N LYS A 93 24.72 19.33 9.19
CA LYS A 93 26.13 19.53 9.46
C LYS A 93 26.46 20.69 8.56
N SER A 94 26.78 21.78 9.23
CA SER A 94 27.22 23.03 8.67
C SER A 94 28.54 22.74 7.97
N HIS A 95 28.50 22.03 6.85
CA HIS A 95 29.55 21.96 5.88
C HIS A 95 29.51 23.32 5.20
N GLY A 96 29.93 24.34 5.96
CA GLY A 96 30.32 25.61 5.39
C GLY A 96 31.33 25.25 4.33
N THR A 97 30.97 25.46 3.08
CA THR A 97 31.91 25.67 1.99
C THR A 97 32.67 26.95 2.32
N HIS A 98 33.60 26.84 3.28
CA HIS A 98 34.69 27.79 3.43
C HIS A 98 35.51 27.64 2.16
N ASN A 99 35.18 28.46 1.16
CA ASN A 99 36.10 28.79 0.08
C ASN A 99 37.34 29.38 0.75
N HIS A 100 38.31 28.52 1.06
CA HIS A 100 39.61 28.94 1.53
C HIS A 100 40.24 29.70 0.37
N ARG A 101 40.29 31.02 0.54
CA ARG A 101 40.92 31.97 -0.37
C ARG A 101 42.29 31.43 -0.79
N GLN A 102 42.42 30.97 -2.03
CA GLN A 102 43.71 30.59 -2.61
C GLN A 102 44.55 31.86 -2.73
N GLN A 103 45.41 32.09 -1.74
CA GLN A 103 46.45 33.09 -1.82
C GLN A 103 47.56 32.53 -2.71
N PHE A 104 47.57 32.91 -3.98
CA PHE A 104 48.79 32.86 -4.78
C PHE A 104 49.76 33.90 -4.20
N GLY A 105 50.64 33.47 -3.29
CA GLY A 105 51.95 34.08 -3.12
C GLY A 105 52.85 33.62 -4.27
N GLY A 106 53.79 34.38 -4.79
CA GLY A 106 54.34 35.69 -4.49
C GLY A 106 55.34 36.01 -5.61
N SER A 107 55.72 37.28 -5.73
CA SER A 107 56.69 37.79 -6.71
C SER A 107 57.93 36.92 -6.89
N LEU A 108 58.32 36.74 -8.15
CA LEU A 108 59.65 37.07 -8.68
C LEU A 108 59.50 37.56 -10.13
#